data_AF-A0A8C2BJR9-F1
#
_entry.id   AF-A0A8C2BJR9-F1
#
_cell.length_a   1.000
_cell.length_b   1.000
_cell.length_c   1.000
_cell.angle_alpha   90.00
_cell.angle_beta   90.00
_cell.angle_gamma   90.00
#
_symmetry.space_group_name_H-M   'P 1'
#
loop_
_entity.id
_entity.type
_entity.pdbx_description
1 polymer ?
#
loop_
_entity_poly.entity_id
_entity_poly.type
_entity_poly.pdbx_seq_one_letter_code
_entity_poly.pdbx_strand_id
1 'polypeptide(L)'
;MGFYAILKMIDLDTIDVSNLNRQFLFQKKHAEKSKAPVAKESVLRFCPSGNITAYHDSIMKGMNYLAIFVARNHVNRMCLAADIPLIESGTAGYLGQVTVIKKGQTECYECQPKPTQKTFPGCTIRNTSSEPIHCIVWDANQEVSPETAEAALVDILCAYSKFNLSLNNPLQVSHAGSEGHGQ
;
A
#
# COMPACT_ATOMS: atom_id res chain seq x y z
N MET A 1 -14.78 -3.73 -27.66
CA MET A 1 -14.62 -2.27 -27.85
C MET A 1 -13.29 -2.05 -28.57
N GLY A 2 -13.31 -1.43 -29.75
CA GLY A 2 -12.07 -1.05 -30.45
C GLY A 2 -11.60 0.31 -29.95
N PHE A 3 -10.48 0.35 -29.25
CA PHE A 3 -9.77 1.61 -29.01
C PHE A 3 -8.91 1.89 -30.24
N TYR A 4 -9.34 2.84 -31.07
CA TYR A 4 -8.52 3.35 -32.19
C TYR A 4 -7.43 4.33 -31.72
N ALA A 5 -7.33 4.57 -30.42
CA ALA A 5 -6.40 5.49 -29.79
C ALA A 5 -5.11 4.79 -29.33
N ILE A 6 -4.02 5.57 -29.23
CA ILE A 6 -2.74 5.12 -28.68
C ILE A 6 -2.90 4.87 -27.19
N LEU A 7 -2.64 3.65 -26.74
CA LEU A 7 -2.61 3.28 -25.32
C LEU A 7 -1.19 3.51 -24.77
N LYS A 8 -1.08 4.27 -23.68
CA LYS A 8 0.17 4.40 -22.91
C LYS A 8 0.00 3.70 -21.57
N MET A 9 0.91 2.78 -21.25
CA MET A 9 0.93 2.03 -19.99
C MET A 9 2.21 2.34 -19.23
N ILE A 10 2.09 2.55 -17.92
CA ILE A 10 3.21 2.84 -17.03
C ILE A 10 3.09 1.97 -15.78
N ASP A 11 4.20 1.33 -15.38
CA ASP A 11 4.28 0.53 -14.16
C ASP A 11 5.76 0.41 -13.71
N LEU A 12 6.03 0.66 -12.43
CA LEU A 12 7.38 0.63 -11.86
C LEU A 12 7.80 -0.78 -11.40
N ASP A 13 6.87 -1.72 -11.28
CA ASP A 13 7.16 -3.01 -10.67
C ASP A 13 7.73 -4.03 -11.67
N THR A 14 8.42 -5.02 -11.09
CA THR A 14 8.71 -6.30 -11.73
C THR A 14 7.64 -7.34 -11.37
N ILE A 15 7.55 -8.40 -12.17
CA ILE A 15 6.55 -9.46 -12.00
C ILE A 15 6.99 -10.39 -10.88
N ASP A 16 6.14 -10.56 -9.87
CA ASP A 16 6.30 -11.54 -8.80
C ASP A 16 5.37 -12.75 -8.99
N VAL A 17 5.75 -13.92 -8.47
CA VAL A 17 4.94 -15.15 -8.56
C VAL A 17 3.57 -14.98 -7.90
N SER A 18 3.48 -14.21 -6.81
CA SER A 18 2.22 -13.89 -6.14
C SER A 18 1.25 -13.09 -7.00
N ASN A 19 1.70 -12.50 -8.12
CA ASN A 19 0.85 -11.75 -9.03
C ASN A 19 0.05 -12.67 -9.97
N LEU A 20 0.52 -13.90 -10.21
CA LEU A 20 0.00 -14.79 -11.25
C LEU A 20 -1.43 -15.29 -10.97
N ASN A 21 -1.90 -15.23 -9.72
CA ASN A 21 -3.27 -15.61 -9.36
C ASN A 21 -4.33 -14.60 -9.86
N ARG A 22 -3.95 -13.38 -10.23
CA ARG A 22 -4.88 -12.29 -10.58
C ARG A 22 -4.45 -11.41 -11.75
N GLN A 23 -3.23 -11.56 -12.25
CA GLN A 23 -2.68 -10.78 -13.37
C GLN A 23 -2.38 -11.70 -14.56
N PHE A 24 -3.44 -12.08 -15.28
CA PHE A 24 -3.41 -13.12 -16.33
C PHE A 24 -2.51 -12.81 -17.53
N LEU A 25 -2.06 -11.56 -17.70
CA LEU A 25 -1.09 -11.19 -18.75
C LEU A 25 0.31 -11.75 -18.47
N PHE A 26 0.55 -12.27 -17.27
CA PHE A 26 1.86 -12.76 -16.83
C PHE A 26 1.86 -14.29 -16.69
N GLN A 27 3.03 -14.87 -16.87
CA GLN A 27 3.28 -16.32 -16.78
C GLN A 27 4.49 -16.55 -15.90
N LYS A 28 4.68 -17.77 -15.39
CA LYS A 28 5.81 -18.13 -14.52
C LYS A 28 7.18 -17.80 -15.16
N LYS A 29 7.30 -17.95 -16.49
CA LYS A 29 8.51 -17.59 -17.26
C LYS A 29 8.81 -16.08 -17.34
N HIS A 30 7.87 -15.24 -16.90
CA HIS A 30 8.01 -13.79 -16.89
C HIS A 30 8.41 -13.25 -15.50
N ALA A 31 8.61 -14.11 -14.50
CA ALA A 31 9.07 -13.69 -13.18
C ALA A 31 10.31 -12.80 -13.28
N GLU A 32 10.39 -11.78 -12.43
CA GLU A 32 11.47 -10.79 -12.33
C GLU A 32 11.58 -9.81 -13.52
N LYS A 33 10.80 -10.00 -14.59
CA LYS A 33 10.73 -9.04 -15.71
C LYS A 33 9.81 -7.87 -15.37
N SER A 34 10.07 -6.71 -15.96
CA SER A 34 9.21 -5.52 -15.80
C SER A 34 7.77 -5.78 -16.27
N LYS A 35 6.77 -5.37 -15.47
CA LYS A 35 5.35 -5.59 -15.78
C LYS A 35 4.90 -4.92 -17.08
N ALA A 36 5.21 -3.64 -17.25
CA ALA A 36 4.70 -2.86 -18.39
C ALA A 36 5.14 -3.41 -19.76
N PRO A 37 6.43 -3.69 -20.04
CA PRO A 37 6.85 -4.28 -21.31
C PRO A 37 6.24 -5.66 -21.58
N VAL A 38 6.19 -6.54 -20.57
CA VAL A 38 5.62 -7.88 -20.72
C VAL A 38 4.11 -7.82 -20.96
N ALA A 39 3.39 -6.91 -20.29
CA ALA A 39 1.96 -6.72 -20.50
C ALA A 39 1.68 -6.29 -21.95
N LYS A 40 2.47 -5.35 -22.49
CA LYS A 40 2.38 -4.96 -23.91
C LYS A 40 2.59 -6.16 -24.84
N GLU A 41 3.65 -6.94 -24.64
CA GLU A 41 3.93 -8.13 -25.46
C GLU A 41 2.76 -9.12 -25.41
N SER A 42 2.25 -9.39 -24.21
CA SER A 42 1.09 -10.27 -24.02
C SER A 42 -0.16 -9.77 -24.74
N VAL A 43 -0.49 -8.48 -24.64
CA VAL A 43 -1.66 -7.91 -25.31
C VAL A 43 -1.52 -7.96 -26.82
N LEU A 44 -0.33 -7.67 -27.37
CA LEU A 44 -0.10 -7.68 -28.81
C LEU A 44 -0.20 -9.08 -29.44
N ARG A 45 -0.04 -10.16 -28.66
CA ARG A 45 -0.35 -11.52 -29.13
C ARG A 45 -1.84 -11.72 -29.42
N PHE A 46 -2.72 -11.11 -28.64
CA PHE A 46 -4.17 -11.22 -28.81
C PHE A 46 -4.75 -10.12 -29.71
N CYS A 47 -4.12 -8.95 -29.74
CA CYS A 47 -4.53 -7.79 -30.53
C CYS A 47 -3.31 -7.20 -31.27
N PRO A 48 -2.90 -7.79 -32.41
CA PRO A 48 -1.72 -7.37 -33.14
C PRO A 48 -1.79 -5.94 -33.70
N SER A 49 -3.01 -5.44 -33.96
CA SER A 49 -3.25 -4.07 -34.42
C SER A 49 -3.20 -3.03 -33.30
N GLY A 50 -3.00 -3.45 -32.04
CA GLY A 50 -2.95 -2.55 -30.89
C GLY A 50 -1.77 -1.58 -30.96
N ASN A 51 -2.04 -0.28 -30.74
CA ASN A 51 -0.99 0.73 -30.62
C ASN A 51 -0.69 1.01 -29.14
N ILE A 52 0.30 0.30 -28.58
CA ILE A 52 0.64 0.35 -27.16
C ILE A 52 2.07 0.82 -26.95
N THR A 53 2.25 1.84 -26.11
CA THR A 53 3.57 2.25 -25.59
C THR A 53 3.66 1.91 -24.11
N ALA A 54 4.70 1.19 -23.71
CA ALA A 54 4.89 0.74 -22.33
C ALA A 54 6.12 1.41 -21.72
N TYR A 55 5.98 1.93 -20.50
CA TYR A 55 7.02 2.58 -19.74
C TYR A 55 7.22 1.81 -18.44
N HIS A 56 8.44 1.32 -18.21
CA HIS A 56 8.84 0.82 -16.90
C HIS A 56 9.39 1.98 -16.09
N ASP A 57 8.51 2.69 -15.41
CA ASP A 57 8.84 3.94 -14.73
C ASP A 57 7.79 4.28 -13.66
N SER A 58 8.14 5.21 -12.78
CA SER A 58 7.19 5.78 -11.84
C SER A 58 6.41 6.91 -12.49
N ILE A 59 5.09 6.95 -12.27
CA ILE A 59 4.27 8.12 -12.64
C ILE A 59 4.70 9.39 -11.92
N MET A 60 5.46 9.24 -10.82
CA MET A 60 5.99 10.34 -10.02
C MET A 60 7.40 10.77 -10.44
N LYS A 61 7.92 10.32 -11.58
CA LYS A 61 9.27 10.69 -12.03
C LYS A 61 9.43 12.22 -12.08
N GLY A 62 10.39 12.73 -11.33
CA GLY A 62 10.61 14.18 -11.14
C GLY A 62 10.02 14.77 -9.87
N MET A 63 9.35 13.97 -9.02
CA MET A 63 8.86 14.38 -7.70
C MET A 63 9.72 13.77 -6.59
N ASN A 64 10.15 14.60 -5.65
CA ASN A 64 11.06 14.23 -4.56
C ASN A 64 10.37 13.60 -3.33
N TYR A 65 9.18 12.99 -3.48
CA TYR A 65 8.39 12.52 -2.34
C TYR A 65 8.13 11.01 -2.37
N LEU A 66 8.63 10.33 -1.34
CA LEU A 66 8.49 8.91 -1.06
C LEU A 66 7.16 8.63 -0.33
N ALA A 67 6.11 8.17 -1.04
CA ALA A 67 5.03 7.35 -0.45
C ALA A 67 4.01 6.87 -1.50
N ILE A 68 3.51 5.64 -1.34
CA ILE A 68 2.54 4.96 -2.23
C ILE A 68 1.18 5.69 -2.33
N PHE A 69 0.73 6.40 -1.28
CA PHE A 69 -0.47 7.23 -1.32
C PHE A 69 -0.32 8.51 -2.16
N VAL A 70 0.93 8.91 -2.43
CA VAL A 70 1.22 10.10 -3.23
C VAL A 70 0.87 9.89 -4.70
N ALA A 71 0.93 8.65 -5.20
CA ALA A 71 0.69 8.38 -6.62
C ALA A 71 -0.75 8.72 -7.04
N ARG A 72 -1.77 8.30 -6.29
CA ARG A 72 -3.19 8.61 -6.62
C ARG A 72 -3.48 10.11 -6.51
N ASN A 73 -3.01 10.76 -5.44
CA ASN A 73 -3.14 12.21 -5.27
C ASN A 73 -2.41 12.97 -6.38
N HIS A 74 -1.22 12.51 -6.77
CA HIS A 74 -0.45 13.10 -7.86
C HIS A 74 -1.20 13.01 -9.19
N VAL A 75 -1.68 11.82 -9.57
CA VAL A 75 -2.46 11.63 -10.80
C VAL A 75 -3.73 12.47 -10.76
N ASN A 76 -4.45 12.50 -9.63
CA ASN A 76 -5.62 13.36 -9.44
C ASN A 76 -5.30 14.84 -9.73
N ARG A 77 -4.25 15.38 -9.12
CA ARG A 77 -3.84 16.78 -9.33
C ARG A 77 -3.40 17.05 -10.76
N MET A 78 -2.65 16.15 -11.38
CA MET A 78 -2.21 16.27 -12.77
C MET A 78 -3.40 16.29 -13.74
N CYS A 79 -4.38 15.40 -13.56
CA CYS A 79 -5.60 15.36 -14.36
C CYS A 79 -6.46 16.63 -14.19
N LEU A 80 -6.62 17.13 -12.96
CA LEU A 80 -7.34 18.39 -12.69
C LEU A 80 -6.62 19.62 -13.26
N ALA A 81 -5.29 19.64 -13.22
CA ALA A 81 -4.49 20.72 -13.79
C ALA A 81 -4.58 20.74 -15.32
N ALA A 82 -4.52 19.57 -15.95
CA ALA A 82 -4.61 19.39 -17.40
C ALA A 82 -6.05 19.41 -17.96
N ASP A 83 -7.06 19.45 -17.09
CA ASP A 83 -8.48 19.31 -17.45
C ASP A 83 -8.79 18.03 -18.24
N ILE A 84 -8.14 16.92 -17.84
CA ILE A 84 -8.32 15.59 -18.44
C ILE A 84 -9.21 14.76 -17.51
N PRO A 85 -10.32 14.17 -17.99
CA PRO A 85 -11.14 13.26 -17.19
C PRO A 85 -10.34 12.04 -16.70
N LEU A 86 -10.51 11.70 -15.43
CA LEU A 86 -9.86 10.55 -14.78
C LEU A 86 -10.91 9.52 -14.37
N ILE A 87 -10.65 8.25 -14.65
CA ILE A 87 -11.41 7.13 -14.09
C ILE A 87 -10.54 6.51 -13.00
N GLU A 88 -10.97 6.61 -11.74
CA GLU A 88 -10.34 5.94 -10.61
C GLU A 88 -11.06 4.62 -10.34
N SER A 89 -10.30 3.58 -10.05
CA SER A 89 -10.84 2.35 -9.48
C SER A 89 -9.92 1.75 -8.42
N GLY A 90 -10.54 0.97 -7.51
CA GLY A 90 -9.81 0.19 -6.52
C GLY A 90 -10.59 -1.05 -6.11
N THR A 91 -9.86 -2.05 -5.60
CA THR A 91 -10.42 -3.31 -5.12
C THR A 91 -9.75 -3.72 -3.80
N ALA A 92 -10.52 -4.37 -2.93
CA ALA A 92 -10.06 -4.93 -1.66
C ALA A 92 -10.88 -6.18 -1.32
N GLY A 93 -10.26 -7.36 -1.46
CA GLY A 93 -10.97 -8.64 -1.31
C GLY A 93 -12.10 -8.76 -2.33
N TYR A 94 -13.34 -8.90 -1.85
CA TYR A 94 -14.56 -8.97 -2.68
C TYR A 94 -15.20 -7.61 -2.97
N LEU A 95 -14.65 -6.53 -2.39
CA LEU A 95 -15.17 -5.18 -2.56
C LEU A 95 -14.41 -4.46 -3.68
N GLY A 96 -15.12 -3.60 -4.41
CA GLY A 96 -14.52 -2.73 -5.40
C GLY A 96 -15.33 -1.47 -5.61
N GLN A 97 -14.68 -0.44 -6.12
CA GLN A 97 -15.28 0.85 -6.44
C GLN A 97 -14.71 1.41 -7.73
N VAL A 98 -15.53 2.20 -8.43
CA VAL A 98 -15.15 2.96 -9.61
C VAL A 98 -15.76 4.36 -9.51
N THR A 99 -14.99 5.39 -9.86
CA THR A 99 -15.46 6.78 -9.84
C THR A 99 -14.88 7.56 -11.03
N VAL A 100 -15.68 8.45 -11.59
CA VAL A 100 -15.26 9.38 -12.64
C VAL A 100 -14.97 10.74 -12.01
N ILE A 101 -13.80 11.29 -12.29
CA ILE A 101 -13.33 12.59 -11.80
C ILE A 101 -13.19 13.53 -13.00
N LYS A 102 -13.93 14.65 -12.97
CA LYS A 102 -13.86 15.71 -13.96
C LYS A 102 -13.94 17.08 -13.30
N LYS A 103 -13.00 17.96 -13.65
CA LYS A 103 -12.87 19.30 -13.07
C LYS A 103 -14.17 20.09 -13.19
N GLY A 104 -14.63 20.65 -12.08
CA GLY A 104 -15.84 21.47 -12.01
C GLY A 104 -17.16 20.72 -12.25
N GLN A 105 -17.15 19.39 -12.43
CA GLN A 105 -18.36 18.59 -12.67
C GLN A 105 -18.60 17.52 -11.60
N THR A 106 -17.54 16.88 -11.10
CA THR A 106 -17.63 15.86 -10.07
C THR A 106 -16.66 16.15 -8.93
N GLU A 107 -16.82 15.46 -7.80
CA GLU A 107 -15.82 15.50 -6.74
C GLU A 107 -14.48 14.90 -7.21
N CYS A 108 -13.40 15.41 -6.64
CA CYS A 108 -12.04 14.96 -6.86
C CYS A 108 -11.66 13.82 -5.91
N TYR A 109 -10.56 13.12 -6.19
CA TYR A 109 -10.09 12.03 -5.32
C TYR A 109 -9.81 12.51 -3.87
N GLU A 110 -9.26 13.71 -3.73
CA GLU A 110 -8.88 14.33 -2.46
C GLU A 110 -10.03 15.06 -1.75
N CYS A 111 -11.22 15.12 -2.36
CA CYS A 111 -12.36 15.85 -1.83
C CYS A 111 -13.03 15.09 -0.67
N GLN A 112 -12.83 13.77 -0.60
CA GLN A 112 -13.25 12.91 0.51
C GLN A 112 -12.02 12.41 1.26
N PRO A 113 -11.82 12.79 2.54
CA PRO A 113 -10.69 12.30 3.31
C PRO A 113 -10.77 10.78 3.46
N LYS A 114 -9.67 10.10 3.11
CA LYS A 114 -9.56 8.65 3.29
C LYS A 114 -9.06 8.37 4.71
N PRO A 115 -9.56 7.31 5.37
CA PRO A 115 -9.07 6.94 6.70
C PRO A 115 -7.55 6.73 6.64
N THR A 116 -6.84 7.40 7.53
CA THR A 116 -5.39 7.25 7.66
C THR A 116 -5.07 5.83 8.13
N GLN A 117 -3.90 5.33 7.75
CA GLN A 117 -3.42 4.06 8.30
C GLN A 117 -3.36 4.15 9.84
N LYS A 118 -3.72 3.06 10.51
CA LYS A 118 -3.66 2.99 11.97
C LYS A 118 -2.20 3.15 12.41
N THR A 119 -1.95 4.15 13.25
CA THR A 119 -0.65 4.36 13.91
C THR A 119 -0.74 3.89 15.35
N PHE A 120 0.28 3.17 15.81
CA PHE A 120 0.36 2.72 17.19
C PHE A 120 1.36 3.60 17.97
N PRO A 121 1.06 4.01 19.21
CA PRO A 121 1.98 4.81 20.01
C PRO A 121 3.32 4.09 20.19
N GLY A 122 4.43 4.84 20.14
CA GLY A 122 5.76 4.27 20.30
C GLY A 122 5.90 3.48 21.61
N CYS A 123 5.31 3.97 22.71
CA CYS A 123 5.31 3.26 24.00
C CYS A 123 4.57 1.91 23.92
N THR A 124 3.46 1.81 23.18
CA THR A 124 2.73 0.55 22.94
C THR A 124 3.58 -0.43 22.14
N ILE A 125 4.28 0.05 21.11
CA ILE A 125 5.13 -0.80 20.29
C ILE A 125 6.37 -1.28 21.08
N ARG A 126 7.03 -0.38 21.85
CA ARG A 126 8.27 -0.68 22.58
C ARG A 126 8.06 -1.45 23.88
N ASN A 127 7.09 -1.01 24.69
CA ASN A 127 7.05 -1.30 26.12
C ASN A 127 5.76 -2.02 26.55
N THR A 128 4.63 -1.76 25.89
CA THR A 128 3.32 -2.31 26.26
C THR A 128 2.62 -2.99 25.08
N SER A 129 3.35 -3.89 24.40
CA SER A 129 2.83 -4.65 23.26
C SER A 129 1.76 -5.66 23.70
N SER A 130 0.52 -5.43 23.28
CA SER A 130 -0.65 -6.22 23.69
C SER A 130 -1.40 -6.91 22.54
N GLU A 131 -0.89 -6.85 21.30
CA GLU A 131 -1.52 -7.46 20.12
C GLU A 131 -0.44 -7.94 19.15
N PRO A 132 -0.66 -9.02 18.37
CA PRO A 132 0.33 -9.52 17.42
C PRO A 132 0.80 -8.46 16.40
N ILE A 133 -0.07 -7.53 16.02
CA ILE A 133 0.25 -6.45 15.10
C ILE A 133 1.34 -5.51 15.64
N HIS A 134 1.40 -5.29 16.95
CA HIS A 134 2.43 -4.44 17.56
C HIS A 134 3.83 -5.03 17.38
N CYS A 135 3.97 -6.36 17.46
CA CYS A 135 5.24 -7.05 17.22
C CYS A 135 5.67 -6.95 15.75
N ILE A 136 4.73 -7.07 14.81
CA ILE A 136 5.00 -6.92 13.38
C ILE A 136 5.45 -5.49 13.07
N VAL A 137 4.78 -4.49 13.65
CA VAL A 137 5.14 -3.07 13.48
C VAL A 137 6.49 -2.75 14.13
N TRP A 138 6.83 -3.37 15.27
CA TRP A 138 8.15 -3.25 15.89
C TRP A 138 9.26 -3.72 14.96
N ASP A 139 9.11 -4.93 14.41
CA ASP A 139 10.09 -5.55 13.50
C ASP A 139 10.26 -4.73 12.22
N ALA A 140 9.15 -4.29 11.61
CA ALA A 140 9.17 -3.46 10.41
C ALA A 140 9.80 -2.07 10.61
N ASN A 141 9.85 -1.56 11.85
CA ASN A 141 10.43 -0.25 12.19
C ASN A 141 11.91 -0.31 12.58
N GLN A 142 12.53 -1.50 12.61
CA GLN A 142 13.95 -1.62 12.90
C GLN A 142 14.77 -1.15 11.68
N GLU A 143 15.53 -0.05 11.83
CA GLU A 143 16.61 0.26 10.90
C GLU A 143 17.69 -0.82 11.05
N VAL A 144 17.71 -1.78 10.13
CA VAL A 144 18.62 -2.92 10.21
C VAL A 144 20.04 -2.46 9.87
N SER A 145 20.87 -2.26 10.90
CA SER A 145 22.32 -2.39 10.74
C SER A 145 22.69 -3.88 10.64
N PRO A 146 23.72 -4.29 9.88
CA PRO A 146 24.09 -5.70 9.75
C PRO A 146 24.47 -6.39 11.07
N GLU A 147 24.83 -5.62 12.11
CA GLU A 147 25.23 -6.13 13.42
C GLU A 147 24.03 -6.41 14.36
N THR A 148 22.81 -5.93 14.04
CA THR A 148 21.63 -6.04 14.91
C THR A 148 20.70 -7.22 14.58
N ALA A 149 20.95 -7.99 13.52
CA ALA A 149 20.04 -9.07 13.08
C ALA A 149 19.92 -10.23 14.09
N GLU A 150 20.97 -10.53 14.85
CA GLU A 150 20.95 -11.60 15.87
C GLU A 150 20.24 -11.14 17.17
N ALA A 151 20.31 -9.84 17.49
CA ALA A 151 19.59 -9.23 18.61
C ALA A 151 18.08 -9.11 18.33
N ALA A 152 17.68 -8.84 17.08
CA ALA A 152 16.28 -8.70 16.69
C ALA A 152 15.45 -10.00 16.90
N LEU A 153 16.03 -11.17 16.63
CA LEU A 153 15.37 -12.46 16.88
C LEU A 153 15.12 -12.70 18.38
N VAL A 154 16.08 -12.31 19.24
CA VAL A 154 15.94 -12.41 20.70
C VAL A 154 14.87 -11.45 21.20
N ASP A 155 14.80 -10.23 20.67
CA ASP A 155 13.80 -9.23 21.04
C ASP A 155 12.37 -9.61 20.59
N ILE A 156 12.21 -10.17 19.39
CA ILE A 156 10.91 -10.67 18.91
C ILE A 156 10.45 -11.85 19.78
N LEU A 157 11.33 -12.80 20.09
CA LEU A 157 11.00 -13.92 20.99
C LEU A 157 10.67 -13.43 22.40
N CYS A 158 11.37 -12.40 22.90
CA CYS A 158 11.11 -11.81 24.22
C CYS A 158 9.77 -11.04 24.24
N ALA A 159 9.44 -10.28 23.19
CA ALA A 159 8.16 -9.60 23.05
C ALA A 159 7.01 -10.61 22.91
N TYR A 160 7.20 -11.69 22.14
CA TYR A 160 6.22 -12.77 21.99
C TYR A 160 6.01 -13.54 23.31
N SER A 161 7.07 -13.73 24.09
CA SER A 161 7.00 -14.31 25.44
C SER A 161 6.26 -13.38 26.41
N LYS A 162 6.53 -12.07 26.41
CA LYS A 162 5.82 -11.07 27.22
C LYS A 162 4.34 -10.96 26.85
N PHE A 163 4.01 -11.02 25.57
CA PHE A 163 2.63 -11.07 25.08
C PHE A 163 1.89 -12.31 25.60
N ASN A 164 2.50 -13.50 25.52
CA ASN A 164 1.93 -14.73 26.07
C ASN A 164 1.82 -14.73 27.61
N LEU A 165 2.75 -14.08 28.32
CA LEU A 165 2.65 -13.87 29.77
C LEU A 165 1.48 -12.96 30.14
N SER A 166 1.22 -11.92 29.34
CA SER A 166 0.08 -11.01 29.55
C SER A 166 -1.28 -11.68 29.31
N LEU A 167 -1.38 -12.64 28.40
CA LEU A 167 -2.62 -13.39 28.15
C LEU A 167 -2.89 -14.45 29.23
N ASN A 168 -1.85 -14.96 29.89
CA ASN A 168 -1.96 -15.99 30.93
C ASN A 168 -2.12 -15.43 32.35
N ASN A 169 -2.20 -14.11 32.54
CA ASN A 169 -2.41 -13.50 33.85
C ASN A 169 -3.57 -12.49 33.80
N PRO A 170 -4.84 -12.92 33.97
CA PRO A 170 -6.01 -12.06 33.82
C PRO A 170 -6.28 -11.10 34.99
N LEU A 171 -5.30 -10.88 35.87
CA LEU A 171 -5.46 -10.01 37.04
C LEU A 171 -4.47 -8.84 36.95
N GLN A 172 -4.94 -7.72 36.37
CA GLN A 172 -4.76 -6.34 36.86
C GLN A 172 -5.41 -5.36 35.86
N VAL A 173 -6.74 -5.28 35.89
CA VAL A 173 -7.48 -4.08 35.44
C VAL A 173 -8.37 -3.65 36.61
N SER A 174 -7.85 -2.72 37.43
CA SER A 174 -8.56 -1.79 38.34
C SER A 174 -7.49 -1.18 39.28
N HIS A 175 -7.36 0.11 39.56
CA HIS A 175 -8.26 1.27 39.53
C HIS A 175 -7.43 2.54 39.23
N ALA A 176 -7.96 3.43 38.40
CA ALA A 176 -7.60 4.85 38.40
C ALA A 176 -8.89 5.69 38.38
N GLY A 177 -9.03 6.57 39.38
CA GLY A 177 -10.20 7.43 39.63
C GLY A 177 -10.99 6.93 40.84
N SER A 178 -11.16 7.64 41.95
CA SER A 178 -11.26 9.09 42.13
C SER A 178 -11.00 9.48 43.60
N GLU A 179 -10.06 10.41 43.84
CA GLU A 179 -10.09 11.29 45.00
C GLU A 179 -10.00 12.73 44.51
N GLY A 180 -11.09 13.47 44.72
CA GLY A 180 -11.19 14.90 44.52
C GLY A 180 -12.12 15.44 45.59
N HIS A 181 -11.55 15.85 46.72
CA HIS A 181 -12.21 16.73 47.69
C HIS A 181 -12.15 18.17 47.17
N GLY A 182 -13.28 18.86 47.19
CA GLY A 182 -13.37 20.25 46.80
C GLY A 182 -14.79 20.80 46.96
N GLN A 183 -15.07 21.23 48.21
CA GLN A 183 -16.20 22.00 48.74
C GLN A 183 -17.30 21.22 49.46
#